data_AF-A0A8T0PIG2-F1
#
_entry.id   AF-A0A8T0PIG2-F1
#
_cell.length_a   1.000
_cell.length_b   1.000
_cell.length_c   1.000
_cell.angle_alpha   90.00
_cell.angle_beta   90.00
_cell.angle_gamma   90.00
#
_symmetry.space_group_name_H-M   'P 1'
#
loop_
_entity.id
_entity.type
_entity.pdbx_description
1 polymer ?
#
loop_
_entity_poly.entity_id
_entity_poly.type
_entity_poly.pdbx_seq_one_letter_code
_entity_poly.pdbx_strand_id
1 'polypeptide(L)'
;MSSELGQEHLMPSERMSSELGHEHLMPWEIPRRHWFHHGFVFGAATAVYQIEGAWNEHGKGPSTWDHFCHNHPEMIAGWSNGDVAVNSYHLYEVSTKMPLTSYIPKCGAPPATR
;
A
#
# COMPACT_ATOMS: atom_id res chain seq x y z
N MET A 1 34.09 41.32 40.33
CA MET A 1 34.03 40.05 39.59
C MET A 1 32.61 39.94 39.04
N SER A 2 32.48 40.24 37.75
CA SER A 2 31.25 40.14 36.97
C SER A 2 30.70 38.72 36.92
N SER A 3 29.37 38.61 36.83
CA SER A 3 28.65 37.67 35.95
C SER A 3 27.16 37.90 36.22
N GLU A 4 26.50 38.73 35.40
CA GLU A 4 25.81 38.35 34.15
C GLU A 4 24.60 37.45 34.43
N LEU A 5 23.41 38.05 34.52
CA LEU A 5 22.45 38.26 33.42
C LEU A 5 21.58 37.01 33.21
N GLY A 6 20.33 37.14 33.64
CA GLY A 6 19.27 36.22 33.32
C GLY A 6 19.14 36.06 31.81
N GLN A 7 19.20 34.81 31.38
CA GLN A 7 18.68 34.37 30.10
C GLN A 7 17.66 33.27 30.39
N GLU A 8 16.41 33.70 30.54
CA GLU A 8 15.24 32.86 30.29
C GLU A 8 15.24 32.54 28.78
N HIS A 9 16.08 31.58 28.36
CA HIS A 9 16.04 31.06 27.00
C HIS A 9 15.02 29.93 26.97
N LEU A 10 13.81 30.30 26.58
CA LEU A 10 12.66 29.42 26.37
C LEU A 10 13.05 28.15 25.60
N MET A 11 12.54 27.02 26.07
CA MET A 11 12.69 25.70 25.47
C MET A 11 12.34 25.74 23.97
N PRO A 12 13.23 25.31 23.06
CA PRO A 12 12.89 25.14 21.64
C PRO A 12 11.95 23.95 21.42
N SER A 13 10.70 24.04 21.90
CA SER A 13 9.67 23.03 21.66
C SER A 13 8.65 23.44 20.58
N GLU A 14 8.77 24.64 19.98
CA GLU A 14 7.69 25.20 19.15
C GLU A 14 8.09 25.74 17.77
N ARG A 15 9.20 25.30 17.15
CA ARG A 15 9.39 25.68 15.73
C ARG A 15 10.21 24.68 14.92
N MET A 16 9.53 23.69 14.38
CA MET A 16 9.75 23.12 13.04
C MET A 16 8.53 22.29 12.62
N SER A 17 7.36 22.92 12.68
CA SER A 17 6.18 22.48 11.93
C SER A 17 6.20 23.18 10.58
N SER A 18 6.92 22.64 9.59
CA SER A 18 6.72 23.05 8.21
C SER A 18 7.26 22.01 7.23
N GLU A 19 6.35 21.58 6.36
CA GLU A 19 6.53 20.85 5.09
C GLU A 19 6.45 19.30 5.18
N LEU A 20 5.23 18.81 4.86
CA LEU A 20 4.85 17.41 4.61
C LEU A 20 4.81 16.51 5.86
N GLY A 21 3.72 16.64 6.63
CA GLY A 21 3.42 15.86 7.83
C GLY A 21 3.16 14.37 7.53
N HIS A 22 4.23 13.62 7.28
CA HIS A 22 4.24 12.20 7.60
C HIS A 22 4.59 12.09 9.08
N GLU A 23 3.60 11.83 9.92
CA GLU A 23 3.85 11.46 11.32
C GLU A 23 4.54 10.10 11.32
N HIS A 24 5.87 10.14 11.22
CA HIS A 24 6.72 8.97 11.37
C HIS A 24 6.63 8.56 12.84
N LEU A 25 5.97 7.42 13.09
CA LEU A 25 5.87 6.84 14.42
C LEU A 25 7.25 6.76 15.04
N MET A 26 7.37 7.25 16.27
CA MET A 26 8.60 7.09 17.01
C MET A 26 8.84 5.59 17.28
N PRO A 27 10.09 5.14 17.44
CA PRO A 27 10.39 3.70 17.52
C PRO A 27 9.61 2.95 18.62
N TRP A 28 9.21 3.64 19.69
CA TRP A 28 8.43 3.06 20.79
C TRP A 28 6.93 2.95 20.51
N GLU A 29 6.42 3.63 19.50
CA GLU A 29 5.02 3.63 19.08
C GLU A 29 4.74 2.54 18.04
N ILE A 30 5.80 1.91 17.49
CA ILE A 30 5.70 0.84 16.49
C ILE A 30 5.07 -0.42 17.12
N PRO A 31 3.94 -0.91 16.59
CA PRO A 31 3.28 -2.11 17.12
C PRO A 31 4.17 -3.35 17.09
N ARG A 32 4.22 -4.06 18.22
CA ARG A 32 4.95 -5.34 18.34
C ARG A 32 3.98 -6.50 18.43
N ARG A 33 4.34 -7.67 17.88
CA ARG A 33 3.47 -8.87 17.90
C ARG A 33 2.98 -9.22 19.30
N HIS A 34 3.79 -9.06 20.33
CA HIS A 34 3.42 -9.40 21.72
C HIS A 34 2.40 -8.45 22.35
N TRP A 35 2.04 -7.33 21.70
CA TRP A 35 0.94 -6.46 22.13
C TRP A 35 -0.45 -7.09 21.87
N PHE A 36 -0.51 -8.11 21.02
CA PHE A 36 -1.75 -8.80 20.64
C PHE A 36 -1.83 -10.18 21.30
N HIS A 37 -3.04 -10.63 21.64
CA HIS A 37 -3.26 -11.97 22.21
C HIS A 37 -2.61 -13.09 21.35
N HIS A 38 -2.24 -14.20 21.99
CA HIS A 38 -1.58 -15.32 21.30
C HIS A 38 -2.43 -15.91 20.16
N GLY A 39 -3.76 -15.85 20.25
CA GLY A 39 -4.68 -16.30 19.20
C GLY A 39 -5.03 -15.25 18.13
N PHE A 40 -4.44 -14.05 18.19
CA PHE A 40 -4.73 -13.00 17.21
C PHE A 40 -4.11 -13.34 15.84
N VAL A 41 -4.91 -13.26 14.78
CA VAL A 41 -4.52 -13.59 13.41
C VAL A 41 -4.31 -12.31 12.60
N PHE A 42 -3.13 -12.21 11.98
CA PHE A 42 -2.86 -11.23 10.93
C PHE A 42 -2.91 -11.94 9.59
N GLY A 43 -3.53 -11.30 8.60
CA GLY A 43 -3.66 -11.85 7.25
C GLY A 43 -3.68 -10.75 6.21
N ALA A 44 -3.69 -11.16 4.95
CA ALA A 44 -3.92 -10.30 3.79
C ALA A 44 -5.15 -10.79 3.04
N ALA A 45 -5.77 -9.91 2.26
CA ALA A 45 -6.94 -10.22 1.44
C ALA A 45 -6.77 -9.66 0.02
N THR A 46 -7.39 -10.32 -0.95
CA THR A 46 -7.39 -9.95 -2.37
C THR A 46 -8.80 -10.13 -2.95
N ALA A 47 -9.03 -9.60 -4.16
CA ALA A 47 -10.28 -9.83 -4.89
C ALA A 47 -9.98 -10.30 -6.33
N VAL A 48 -10.80 -11.23 -6.82
CA VAL A 48 -10.65 -11.99 -8.08
C VAL A 48 -10.23 -11.09 -9.26
N TYR A 49 -11.05 -10.09 -9.63
CA TYR A 49 -10.76 -9.23 -10.80
C TYR A 49 -9.46 -8.41 -10.65
N GLN A 50 -9.03 -8.11 -9.42
CA GLN A 50 -7.83 -7.32 -9.17
C GLN A 50 -6.55 -8.14 -9.27
N ILE A 51 -6.63 -9.48 -9.13
CA ILE A 51 -5.42 -10.32 -9.03
C ILE A 51 -5.33 -11.49 -10.00
N GLU A 52 -6.45 -12.05 -10.46
CA GLU A 52 -6.44 -13.32 -11.18
C GLU A 52 -5.94 -13.18 -12.61
N GLY A 53 -6.53 -12.26 -13.39
CA GLY A 53 -6.34 -12.23 -14.83
C GLY A 53 -7.15 -13.34 -15.52
N ALA A 54 -6.60 -13.90 -16.61
CA ALA A 54 -7.18 -15.02 -17.35
C ALA A 54 -8.67 -14.81 -17.69
N TRP A 55 -9.02 -13.56 -18.06
CA TRP A 55 -10.40 -13.09 -18.01
C TRP A 55 -11.39 -13.87 -18.88
N ASN A 56 -10.90 -14.51 -19.95
CA ASN A 56 -11.66 -15.30 -20.91
C ASN A 56 -11.13 -16.74 -21.08
N GLU A 57 -10.30 -17.23 -20.16
CA GLU A 57 -9.73 -18.56 -20.24
C GLU A 57 -10.67 -19.64 -19.65
N HIS A 58 -10.48 -20.89 -20.06
CA HIS A 58 -11.11 -22.08 -19.49
C HIS A 58 -12.64 -22.01 -19.30
N GLY A 59 -13.33 -21.25 -20.16
CA GLY A 59 -14.79 -21.11 -20.11
C GLY A 59 -15.31 -20.10 -19.08
N LYS A 60 -14.44 -19.24 -18.52
CA LYS A 60 -14.88 -18.10 -17.69
C LYS A 60 -15.78 -17.18 -18.52
N GLY A 61 -16.97 -16.89 -17.98
CA GLY A 61 -17.87 -15.88 -18.53
C GLY A 61 -17.43 -14.46 -18.17
N PRO A 62 -17.77 -13.45 -18.99
CA PRO A 62 -17.45 -12.06 -18.69
C PRO A 62 -18.21 -11.56 -17.47
N SER A 63 -17.53 -10.80 -16.63
CA SER A 63 -18.10 -10.09 -15.48
C SER A 63 -18.51 -8.67 -15.88
N THR A 64 -19.25 -8.00 -15.00
CA THR A 64 -19.58 -6.58 -15.18
C THR A 64 -18.33 -5.70 -15.29
N TRP A 65 -17.25 -6.04 -14.58
CA TRP A 65 -15.99 -5.32 -14.65
C TRP A 65 -15.26 -5.52 -15.98
N ASP A 66 -15.28 -6.73 -16.54
CA ASP A 66 -14.76 -7.01 -17.90
C ASP A 66 -15.48 -6.11 -18.91
N HIS A 67 -16.82 -6.10 -18.88
CA HIS A 67 -17.62 -5.26 -19.76
C HIS A 67 -17.37 -3.76 -19.57
N PHE A 68 -17.26 -3.30 -18.33
CA PHE A 68 -17.03 -1.88 -18.07
C PHE A 68 -15.66 -1.43 -18.58
N CYS A 69 -14.59 -2.15 -18.24
CA CYS A 69 -13.23 -1.79 -18.64
C CYS A 69 -13.00 -1.89 -20.15
N HIS A 70 -13.65 -2.84 -20.84
CA HIS A 70 -13.52 -2.98 -22.30
C HIS A 70 -14.36 -1.96 -23.08
N ASN A 71 -15.52 -1.56 -22.56
CA ASN A 71 -16.41 -0.63 -23.26
C ASN A 71 -16.16 0.84 -22.92
N HIS A 72 -15.59 1.13 -21.75
CA HIS A 72 -15.34 2.49 -21.25
C HIS A 72 -13.91 2.63 -20.68
N PRO A 73 -12.86 2.35 -21.46
CA PRO A 73 -11.47 2.40 -20.98
C PRO A 73 -11.05 3.79 -20.48
N GLU A 74 -11.64 4.86 -21.02
CA GLU A 74 -11.41 6.25 -20.61
C GLU A 74 -11.86 6.53 -19.17
N MET A 75 -12.75 5.71 -18.62
CA MET A 75 -13.22 5.83 -17.25
C MET A 75 -12.24 5.23 -16.22
N ILE A 76 -11.19 4.53 -16.68
CA ILE A 76 -10.12 4.00 -15.84
C ILE A 76 -8.90 4.90 -15.95
N ALA A 77 -8.40 5.38 -14.82
CA ALA A 77 -7.15 6.14 -14.78
C ALA A 77 -6.00 5.26 -15.31
N GLY A 78 -5.35 5.73 -16.38
CA GLY A 78 -4.28 4.97 -17.05
C GLY A 78 -4.78 3.90 -18.04
N TRP A 79 -6.08 3.85 -18.34
CA TRP A 79 -6.67 3.06 -19.44
C TRP A 79 -6.35 1.55 -19.32
N SER A 80 -6.23 1.06 -18.09
CA SER A 80 -5.90 -0.32 -17.78
C SER A 80 -7.16 -1.19 -17.57
N ASN A 81 -6.97 -2.51 -17.59
CA ASN A 81 -8.03 -3.49 -17.35
C ASN A 81 -7.52 -4.67 -16.51
N GLY A 82 -8.41 -5.60 -16.17
CA GLY A 82 -8.12 -6.79 -15.37
C GLY A 82 -7.76 -8.03 -16.17
N ASP A 83 -7.46 -7.91 -17.47
CA ASP A 83 -7.32 -9.08 -18.36
C ASP A 83 -6.21 -10.04 -17.92
N VAL A 84 -5.12 -9.46 -17.43
CA VAL A 84 -3.95 -10.17 -16.88
C VAL A 84 -3.77 -9.92 -15.38
N ALA A 85 -4.08 -8.71 -14.90
CA ALA A 85 -3.88 -8.30 -13.49
C ALA A 85 -2.44 -8.61 -13.00
N VAL A 86 -2.29 -9.25 -11.84
CA VAL A 86 -1.00 -9.82 -11.38
C VAL A 86 -0.86 -11.32 -11.69
N ASN A 87 -1.72 -11.83 -12.57
CA ASN A 87 -1.71 -13.19 -13.08
C ASN A 87 -1.73 -14.29 -12.00
N SER A 88 -2.48 -14.06 -10.92
CA SER A 88 -2.60 -15.04 -9.84
C SER A 88 -3.35 -16.29 -10.27
N TYR A 89 -4.13 -16.25 -11.38
CA TYR A 89 -4.75 -17.46 -11.93
C TYR A 89 -3.69 -18.52 -12.29
N HIS A 90 -2.62 -18.10 -12.98
CA HIS A 90 -1.51 -18.98 -13.35
C HIS A 90 -0.44 -19.09 -12.26
N LEU A 91 -0.32 -18.08 -11.37
CA LEU A 91 0.77 -17.96 -10.38
C LEU A 91 0.31 -18.06 -8.92
N TYR A 92 -0.86 -18.63 -8.63
CA TYR A 92 -1.38 -18.75 -7.26
C TYR A 92 -0.40 -19.44 -6.30
N GLU A 93 0.40 -20.37 -6.83
CA GLU A 93 1.45 -21.06 -6.09
C GLU A 93 2.54 -20.14 -5.54
N VAL A 94 2.82 -19.02 -6.22
CA VAL A 94 3.77 -18.01 -5.75
C VAL A 94 3.13 -17.19 -4.63
N SER A 95 1.86 -16.79 -4.80
CA SER A 95 1.11 -16.04 -3.79
C SER A 95 0.98 -16.81 -2.47
N THR A 96 0.73 -18.12 -2.52
CA THR A 96 0.61 -18.97 -1.32
C THR A 96 1.93 -19.19 -0.59
N LYS A 97 3.06 -19.14 -1.30
CA LYS A 97 4.40 -19.37 -0.74
C LYS A 97 5.09 -18.08 -0.27
N MET A 98 4.53 -16.92 -0.60
CA MET A 98 5.11 -15.63 -0.19
C MET A 98 4.82 -15.34 1.28
N PRO A 99 5.85 -15.05 2.11
CA PRO A 99 5.63 -14.56 3.45
C PRO A 99 5.01 -13.15 3.39
N LEU A 100 4.08 -12.85 4.29
CA LEU A 100 3.46 -11.52 4.39
C LEU A 100 4.49 -10.39 4.54
N THR A 101 5.69 -10.70 5.03
CA THR A 101 6.80 -9.77 5.18
C THR A 101 7.43 -9.32 3.85
N SER A 102 7.21 -10.04 2.75
CA SER A 102 7.74 -9.68 1.42
C SER A 102 6.70 -9.00 0.51
N TYR A 103 5.45 -8.86 0.95
CA TYR A 103 4.40 -8.26 0.14
C TYR A 103 4.48 -6.73 0.17
N ILE A 104 5.32 -6.17 -0.72
CA ILE A 104 5.25 -4.75 -1.09
C ILE A 104 4.56 -4.70 -2.45
N PRO A 105 3.25 -4.40 -2.53
CA PRO A 105 2.63 -4.13 -3.81
C PRO A 105 3.26 -2.84 -4.34
N LYS A 106 4.11 -2.97 -5.37
CA LYS A 106 4.46 -1.83 -6.22
C LYS A 106 3.21 -1.47 -7.03
N CYS A 107 2.25 -0.79 -6.41
CA CYS A 107 1.29 0.00 -7.15
C CYS A 107 2.10 1.02 -7.96
N GLY A 108 1.89 1.02 -9.28
CA GLY A 108 2.71 1.71 -10.26
C GLY A 108 3.05 3.14 -9.85
N ALA A 109 4.35 3.41 -9.70
CA ALA A 109 4.83 4.76 -9.89
C ALA A 109 4.53 5.14 -11.36
N PRO A 110 3.92 6.30 -11.64
CA PRO A 110 3.80 6.78 -13.00
C PRO A 110 5.21 6.91 -13.61
N PRO A 111 5.38 6.67 -14.93
CA PRO A 111 6.66 6.91 -15.57
C PRO A 111 7.05 8.37 -15.32
N ALA A 112 8.23 8.57 -14.75
CA ALA A 112 8.80 9.90 -14.62
C ALA A 112 8.99 10.49 -16.03
N THR A 113 8.13 11.41 -16.41
CA THR A 113 8.34 12.26 -17.57
C THR A 113 9.53 13.17 -17.30
N ARG A 114 10.71 12.79 -17.80
CA ARG A 114 11.37 13.42 -18.95
C ARG A 114 12.69 12.70 -19.26
#